data_AF-A0A352FS51-F1
#
_entry.id   AF-A0A352FS51-F1
#
_cell.length_a   1.000
_cell.length_b   1.000
_cell.length_c   1.000
_cell.angle_alpha   90.00
_cell.angle_beta   90.00
_cell.angle_gamma   90.00
#
_symmetry.space_group_name_H-M   'P 1'
#
loop_
_entity.id
_entity.type
_entity.pdbx_description
1 polymer ?
#
loop_
_entity_poly.entity_id
_entity_poly.type
_entity_poly.pdbx_seq_one_letter_code
_entity_poly.pdbx_strand_id
1 'polypeptide(L)'
;MENVLTPTNTKNRSRIESRLIWPALLLLLLLSIAFVAIPVFLIQPFRPQTQRALEISYLLRAWSPLATVIILLSVLALTFWKWKRARRWWRKALLVIVLLLSIVPAWFARQNHFEWMFNPLHNSSYVKAADAGFVRDSDMVLAVKINNEAVAYPVRLMAYHHVVSDTVGGTPICATY
;
A
#
# COMPACT_ATOMS: atom_id res chain seq x y z
N MET A 1 -5.97 0.49 65.26
CA MET A 1 -5.77 -0.28 64.02
C MET A 1 -6.00 0.67 62.86
N GLU A 2 -4.93 1.32 62.43
CA GLU A 2 -4.95 2.47 61.54
C GLU A 2 -4.67 2.01 60.11
N ASN A 3 -5.69 2.08 59.24
CA ASN A 3 -5.56 1.72 57.83
C ASN A 3 -4.97 2.90 57.06
N VAL A 4 -3.65 3.04 57.09
CA VAL A 4 -2.89 3.98 56.25
C VAL A 4 -2.83 3.43 54.82
N LEU A 5 -3.93 3.60 54.07
CA LEU A 5 -3.94 3.34 52.64
C LEU A 5 -3.25 4.50 51.91
N THR A 6 -2.09 4.18 51.33
CA THR A 6 -1.14 5.09 50.69
C THR A 6 -1.67 5.71 49.38
N PRO A 7 -1.93 7.04 49.32
CA PRO A 7 -2.40 7.72 48.11
C PRO A 7 -1.30 7.90 47.02
N THR A 8 -0.07 7.47 47.28
CA THR A 8 1.08 7.61 46.38
C THR A 8 1.02 6.64 45.19
N ASN A 9 0.42 5.46 45.37
CA ASN A 9 0.43 4.39 44.36
C ASN A 9 -0.46 4.72 43.14
N THR A 10 -1.65 5.30 43.37
CA THR A 10 -2.61 5.64 42.29
C THR A 10 -2.12 6.78 41.39
N LYS A 11 -1.46 7.80 41.97
CA LYS A 11 -0.92 8.95 41.23
C LYS A 11 0.29 8.56 40.37
N ASN A 12 1.10 7.60 40.82
CA ASN A 12 2.23 7.09 40.05
C ASN A 12 1.74 6.21 38.87
N ARG A 13 0.77 5.34 39.11
CA ARG A 13 0.14 4.48 38.08
C ARG A 13 -0.47 5.30 36.93
N SER A 14 -1.26 6.33 37.23
CA SER A 14 -1.87 7.19 36.21
C SER A 14 -0.85 7.99 35.37
N ARG A 15 0.32 8.32 35.95
CA ARG A 15 1.43 8.96 35.22
C ARG A 15 2.12 7.97 34.28
N ILE A 16 2.34 6.74 34.72
CA ILE A 16 2.92 5.67 33.91
C ILE A 16 1.99 5.34 32.73
N GLU A 17 0.71 5.09 32.98
CA GLU A 17 -0.30 4.83 31.95
C GLU A 17 -0.37 5.98 30.92
N SER A 18 -0.30 7.23 31.37
CA SER A 18 -0.24 8.37 30.45
C SER A 18 1.03 8.34 29.59
N ARG A 19 2.20 7.97 30.13
CA ARG A 19 3.45 7.91 29.36
C ARG A 19 3.41 6.83 28.28
N LEU A 20 2.73 5.71 28.52
CA LEU A 20 2.61 4.60 27.58
C LEU A 20 1.73 4.91 26.35
N ILE A 21 0.90 5.95 26.38
CA ILE A 21 0.04 6.32 25.24
C ILE A 21 0.85 6.72 24.01
N TRP A 22 1.98 7.43 24.16
CA TRP A 22 2.80 7.82 23.02
C TRP A 22 3.43 6.64 22.28
N PRO A 23 4.14 5.71 22.96
CA PRO A 23 4.65 4.52 22.27
C PRO A 23 3.51 3.63 21.74
N ALA A 24 2.36 3.56 22.41
CA ALA A 24 1.19 2.86 21.88
C ALA A 24 0.67 3.47 20.57
N LEU A 25 0.53 4.80 20.51
CA LEU A 25 0.13 5.52 19.29
C LEU A 25 1.12 5.29 18.14
N LEU A 26 2.43 5.32 18.43
CA LEU A 26 3.47 5.03 17.44
C LEU A 26 3.37 3.59 16.95
N LEU A 27 3.25 2.62 17.87
CA LEU A 27 3.11 1.20 17.53
C LEU A 27 1.87 0.94 16.67
N LEU A 28 0.73 1.54 17.02
CA LEU A 28 -0.51 1.43 16.26
C LEU A 28 -0.34 2.00 14.84
N LEU A 29 0.32 3.15 14.69
CA LEU A 29 0.60 3.72 13.37
C LEU A 29 1.50 2.78 12.54
N LEU A 30 2.60 2.30 13.12
CA LEU A 30 3.52 1.36 12.44
C LEU A 30 2.83 0.06 12.05
N LEU A 31 1.98 -0.48 12.93
CA LEU A 31 1.20 -1.68 12.67
C LEU A 31 0.22 -1.46 11.52
N SER A 32 -0.51 -0.32 11.53
CA SER A 32 -1.43 0.05 10.46
C SER A 32 -0.71 0.14 9.10
N ILE A 33 0.47 0.75 9.07
CA ILE A 33 1.31 0.80 7.87
C ILE A 33 1.78 -0.60 7.45
N ALA A 34 2.22 -1.44 8.39
CA ALA A 34 2.69 -2.79 8.08
C ALA A 34 1.60 -3.67 7.45
N PHE A 35 0.36 -3.58 7.92
CA PHE A 35 -0.80 -4.30 7.35
C PHE A 35 -0.97 -4.04 5.85
N VAL A 36 -0.69 -2.82 5.39
CA VAL A 36 -0.83 -2.45 3.97
C VAL A 36 0.47 -2.55 3.19
N ALA A 37 1.61 -2.24 3.80
CA ALA A 37 2.90 -2.20 3.12
C ALA A 37 3.45 -3.60 2.82
N ILE A 38 3.28 -4.56 3.73
CA ILE A 38 3.83 -5.90 3.55
C ILE A 38 3.31 -6.57 2.26
N PRO A 39 1.98 -6.63 1.99
CA PRO A 39 1.48 -7.16 0.73
C PRO A 39 2.00 -6.44 -0.52
N VAL A 40 2.18 -5.10 -0.45
CA VAL A 40 2.71 -4.29 -1.56
C VAL A 40 4.13 -4.71 -1.94
N PHE A 41 4.97 -5.01 -0.95
CA PHE A 41 6.36 -5.40 -1.18
C PHE A 41 6.55 -6.89 -1.48
N LEU A 42 5.68 -7.75 -0.95
CA LEU A 42 5.77 -9.19 -1.15
C LEU A 42 5.09 -9.66 -2.45
N ILE A 43 4.01 -9.01 -2.89
CA ILE A 43 3.31 -9.33 -4.15
C ILE A 43 3.80 -8.37 -5.25
N GLN A 44 5.11 -8.31 -5.48
CA GLN A 44 5.66 -7.55 -6.60
C GLN A 44 5.81 -8.47 -7.83
N PRO A 45 5.38 -8.05 -9.03
CA PRO A 45 5.48 -8.87 -10.24
C PRO A 45 6.93 -9.03 -10.73
N PHE A 46 7.85 -8.18 -10.27
CA PHE A 46 9.24 -8.13 -10.74
C PHE A 46 10.22 -8.94 -9.90
N ARG A 47 9.73 -9.69 -8.90
CA ARG A 47 10.55 -10.55 -8.06
C ARG A 47 9.90 -11.93 -7.94
N PRO A 48 10.67 -13.02 -7.95
CA PRO A 48 10.13 -14.34 -7.65
C PRO A 48 9.44 -14.35 -6.28
N GLN A 49 8.23 -14.91 -6.22
CA GLN A 49 7.40 -14.98 -5.02
C GLN A 49 7.46 -16.38 -4.43
N THR A 50 7.61 -16.48 -3.12
CA THR A 50 7.53 -17.77 -2.42
C THR A 50 6.09 -18.04 -1.97
N GLN A 51 5.71 -19.31 -1.87
CA GLN A 51 4.38 -19.71 -1.39
C GLN A 51 4.04 -19.04 -0.05
N ARG A 52 4.96 -19.08 0.92
CA ARG A 52 4.76 -18.47 2.24
C ARG A 52 4.57 -16.95 2.17
N ALA A 53 5.32 -16.26 1.32
CA ALA A 53 5.16 -14.81 1.16
C ALA A 53 3.77 -14.46 0.61
N LEU A 54 3.26 -15.27 -0.33
CA LEU A 54 1.91 -15.11 -0.87
C LEU A 54 0.84 -15.36 0.20
N GLU A 55 0.93 -16.47 0.94
CA GLU A 55 -0.01 -16.80 2.02
C GLU A 55 -0.14 -15.65 3.03
N ILE A 56 0.99 -15.14 3.54
CA ILE A 56 1.02 -14.02 4.48
C ILE A 56 0.38 -12.78 3.85
N SER A 57 0.71 -12.49 2.59
CA SER A 57 0.23 -11.29 1.91
C SER A 57 -1.28 -11.32 1.67
N TYR A 58 -1.84 -12.47 1.28
CA TYR A 58 -3.28 -12.64 1.11
C TYR A 58 -4.02 -12.57 2.44
N LEU A 59 -3.48 -13.17 3.51
CA LEU A 59 -4.06 -13.04 4.85
C LEU A 59 -4.09 -11.58 5.31
N LEU A 60 -2.96 -10.87 5.18
CA LEU A 60 -2.90 -9.45 5.53
C LEU A 60 -3.89 -8.65 4.68
N ARG A 61 -3.92 -8.85 3.36
CA ARG A 61 -4.83 -8.14 2.46
C ARG A 61 -6.30 -8.38 2.80
N ALA A 62 -6.68 -9.59 3.18
CA ALA A 62 -8.05 -9.91 3.59
C ALA A 62 -8.46 -9.20 4.89
N TRP A 63 -7.55 -9.10 5.86
CA TRP A 63 -7.85 -8.53 7.17
C TRP A 63 -7.57 -7.03 7.29
N SER A 64 -6.72 -6.47 6.42
CA SER A 64 -6.31 -5.06 6.43
C SER A 64 -7.48 -4.07 6.49
N PRO A 65 -8.58 -4.21 5.73
CA PRO A 65 -9.70 -3.27 5.80
C PRO A 65 -10.30 -3.15 7.21
N LEU A 66 -10.48 -4.27 7.92
CA LEU A 66 -11.03 -4.29 9.27
C LEU A 66 -9.98 -3.86 10.30
N ALA A 67 -8.77 -4.42 10.21
CA ALA A 67 -7.69 -4.15 11.16
C ALA A 67 -7.32 -2.66 11.19
N THR A 68 -7.15 -2.02 10.03
CA THR A 68 -6.79 -0.60 9.95
C THR A 68 -7.88 0.33 10.50
N VAL A 69 -9.17 -0.04 10.40
CA VAL A 69 -10.27 0.70 11.04
C VAL A 69 -10.23 0.57 12.55
N ILE A 70 -10.08 -0.65 13.07
CA ILE A 70 -9.99 -0.88 14.52
C ILE A 70 -8.81 -0.10 15.10
N ILE A 71 -7.67 -0.11 14.39
CA ILE A 71 -6.49 0.67 14.75
C ILE A 71 -6.80 2.18 14.69
N LEU A 72 -7.42 2.68 13.63
CA LEU A 72 -7.79 4.11 13.52
C LEU A 72 -8.73 4.56 14.63
N LEU A 73 -9.74 3.76 14.98
CA LEU A 73 -10.65 4.03 16.09
C LEU A 73 -9.92 4.02 17.45
N SER A 74 -8.97 3.10 17.62
CA SER A 74 -8.11 3.04 18.81
C SER A 74 -7.23 4.28 18.93
N VAL A 75 -6.62 4.72 17.81
CA VAL A 75 -5.83 5.96 17.73
C VAL A 75 -6.70 7.17 18.04
N LEU A 76 -7.92 7.24 17.51
CA LEU A 76 -8.87 8.32 17.81
C LEU A 76 -9.24 8.36 19.29
N ALA A 77 -9.56 7.21 19.90
CA ALA A 77 -9.91 7.11 21.32
C ALA A 77 -8.73 7.52 22.22
N LEU A 78 -7.52 7.03 21.94
CA LEU A 78 -6.31 7.40 22.68
C LEU A 78 -5.96 8.88 22.49
N THR A 79 -6.17 9.43 21.30
CA THR A 79 -5.99 10.85 21.00
C THR A 79 -6.93 11.70 21.84
N PHE A 80 -8.24 11.37 21.85
CA PHE A 80 -9.23 12.08 22.66
C PHE A 80 -8.91 12.01 24.15
N TRP A 81 -8.53 10.82 24.65
CA TRP A 81 -8.15 10.65 26.05
C TRP A 81 -6.91 11.47 26.41
N LYS A 82 -5.90 11.49 25.55
CA LYS A 82 -4.66 12.25 25.76
C LYS A 82 -4.86 13.75 25.59
N TRP A 83 -5.80 14.18 24.74
CA TRP A 83 -6.09 15.58 24.43
C TRP A 83 -6.39 16.40 25.67
N LYS A 84 -7.26 15.89 26.55
CA LYS A 84 -7.64 16.55 27.82
C LYS A 84 -6.46 16.71 28.78
N ARG A 85 -5.43 15.85 28.68
CA ARG A 85 -4.24 15.85 29.53
C ARG A 85 -3.06 16.62 28.91
N ALA A 86 -3.13 16.96 27.63
CA ALA A 86 -2.07 17.65 26.91
C ALA A 86 -2.14 19.16 27.15
N ARG A 87 -1.23 19.69 27.97
CA ARG A 87 -1.15 21.14 28.26
C ARG A 87 -0.44 21.97 27.18
N ARG A 88 0.48 21.35 26.42
CA ARG A 88 1.28 22.05 25.39
C ARG A 88 0.66 21.89 24.01
N TRP A 89 0.53 22.97 23.25
CA TRP A 89 -0.11 22.98 21.92
C TRP A 89 0.60 22.04 20.92
N TRP A 90 1.93 21.98 20.92
CA TRP A 90 2.67 21.10 20.02
C TRP A 90 2.38 19.61 20.25
N ARG A 91 2.03 19.21 21.48
CA ARG A 91 1.60 17.83 21.77
C ARG A 91 0.26 17.53 21.14
N LYS A 92 -0.65 18.52 21.11
CA LYS A 92 -1.93 18.41 20.42
C LYS A 92 -1.74 18.34 18.89
N ALA A 93 -0.84 19.16 18.35
CA ALA A 93 -0.46 19.09 16.94
C ALA A 93 0.09 17.71 16.57
N LEU A 94 1.01 17.14 17.37
CA LEU A 94 1.52 15.78 17.16
C LEU A 94 0.42 14.71 17.20
N LEU A 95 -0.56 14.81 18.11
CA LEU A 95 -1.68 13.88 18.14
C LEU A 95 -2.53 13.95 16.87
N VAL A 96 -2.79 15.17 16.36
CA VAL A 96 -3.51 15.37 15.10
C VAL A 96 -2.71 14.79 13.93
N ILE A 97 -1.40 15.01 13.88
CA ILE A 97 -0.54 14.45 12.84
C ILE A 97 -0.61 12.92 12.83
N VAL A 98 -0.46 12.27 13.99
CA VAL A 98 -0.57 10.81 14.09
C VAL A 98 -1.96 10.31 13.66
N LEU A 99 -3.02 11.01 14.07
CA LEU A 99 -4.39 10.67 13.66
C LEU A 99 -4.56 10.76 12.14
N LEU A 100 -4.12 11.87 11.53
CA LEU A 100 -4.20 12.08 10.08
C LEU A 100 -3.36 11.05 9.31
N LEU A 101 -2.14 10.76 9.76
CA LEU A 101 -1.31 9.72 9.17
C LEU A 101 -1.96 8.32 9.27
N SER A 102 -2.72 8.05 10.34
CA SER A 102 -3.43 6.77 10.51
C SER A 102 -4.61 6.60 9.56
N ILE A 103 -5.14 7.68 8.98
CA ILE A 103 -6.20 7.63 7.97
C ILE A 103 -5.67 7.03 6.66
N VAL A 104 -4.40 7.29 6.30
CA VAL A 104 -3.82 6.88 5.02
C VAL A 104 -3.84 5.36 4.84
N PRO A 105 -3.32 4.52 5.77
CA PRO A 105 -3.42 3.07 5.63
C PRO A 105 -4.86 2.56 5.64
N ALA A 106 -5.76 3.18 6.41
CA ALA A 106 -7.16 2.78 6.42
C ALA A 106 -7.81 3.00 5.04
N TRP A 107 -7.62 4.18 4.43
CA TRP A 107 -8.07 4.42 3.06
C TRP A 107 -7.41 3.46 2.07
N PHE A 108 -6.09 3.30 2.14
CA PHE A 108 -5.31 2.47 1.22
C PHE A 108 -5.70 0.99 1.28
N ALA A 109 -6.03 0.46 2.46
CA ALA A 109 -6.45 -0.94 2.65
C ALA A 109 -7.70 -1.33 1.84
N ARG A 110 -8.47 -0.34 1.36
CA ARG A 110 -9.68 -0.54 0.53
C ARG A 110 -9.44 -0.31 -0.95
N GLN A 111 -8.24 0.11 -1.33
CA GLN A 111 -7.90 0.38 -2.71
C GLN A 111 -7.27 -0.87 -3.33
N ASN A 112 -7.54 -1.09 -4.61
CA ASN A 112 -6.79 -2.06 -5.38
C ASN A 112 -5.62 -1.37 -6.09
N HIS A 113 -4.54 -1.11 -5.35
CA HIS A 113 -3.36 -0.42 -5.91
C HIS A 113 -2.71 -1.12 -7.13
N PHE A 114 -2.99 -2.41 -7.35
CA PHE A 114 -2.54 -3.13 -8.53
C PHE A 114 -3.18 -2.56 -9.81
N GLU A 115 -4.39 -2.02 -9.75
CA GLU A 115 -5.03 -1.36 -10.89
C GLU A 115 -4.29 -0.08 -11.29
N TRP A 116 -3.65 0.60 -10.34
CA TRP A 116 -2.84 1.78 -10.63
C TRP A 116 -1.51 1.40 -11.28
N MET A 117 -0.91 0.29 -10.82
CA MET A 117 0.33 -0.24 -11.39
C MET A 117 0.11 -0.83 -12.78
N PHE A 118 -1.03 -1.49 -12.99
CA PHE A 118 -1.40 -2.18 -14.22
C PHE A 118 -2.48 -1.42 -14.99
N ASN A 119 -2.26 -0.10 -15.15
CA ASN A 119 -3.23 0.75 -15.82
C ASN A 119 -3.39 0.34 -17.30
N PRO A 120 -4.61 0.06 -17.79
CA PRO A 120 -4.81 -0.32 -19.18
C PRO A 120 -4.26 0.71 -20.17
N LEU A 121 -3.69 0.22 -21.27
CA LEU A 121 -3.28 1.08 -22.36
C LEU A 121 -4.51 1.45 -23.21
N HIS A 122 -5.03 2.66 -23.04
CA HIS A 122 -6.24 3.10 -23.75
C HIS A 122 -5.99 3.34 -25.25
N ASN A 123 -4.80 3.84 -25.61
CA ASN A 123 -4.41 4.11 -26.98
C ASN A 123 -3.02 3.52 -27.22
N SER A 124 -2.93 2.55 -28.12
CA SER A 124 -1.65 2.08 -28.65
C SER A 124 -1.19 3.00 -29.78
N SER A 125 0.13 3.15 -29.91
CA SER A 125 0.74 3.81 -31.06
C SER A 125 2.05 3.09 -31.40
N TYR A 126 2.40 3.11 -32.67
CA TYR A 126 3.63 2.51 -33.15
C TYR A 126 4.75 3.52 -33.28
N VAL A 127 5.95 3.03 -33.05
CA VAL A 127 7.19 3.71 -33.37
C VAL A 127 8.02 2.78 -34.26
N LYS A 128 8.80 3.34 -35.18
CA LYS A 128 9.73 2.53 -35.97
C LYS A 128 10.77 1.91 -35.04
N ALA A 129 11.25 0.72 -35.38
CA ALA A 129 12.26 0.03 -34.57
C ALA A 129 13.51 0.91 -34.29
N ALA A 130 13.95 1.70 -35.28
CA ALA A 130 15.09 2.61 -35.14
C ALA A 130 14.87 3.76 -34.14
N ASP A 131 13.61 4.15 -33.93
CA ASP A 131 13.23 5.25 -33.04
C ASP A 131 12.80 4.73 -31.64
N ALA A 132 12.76 3.41 -31.44
CA ALA A 132 12.30 2.74 -30.23
C ALA A 132 13.38 2.66 -29.13
N GLY A 133 14.03 3.78 -28.78
CA GLY A 133 15.16 3.80 -27.83
C GLY A 133 14.86 3.30 -26.39
N PHE A 134 13.59 3.07 -26.06
CA PHE A 134 13.14 2.45 -24.81
C PHE A 134 13.10 0.92 -24.86
N VAL A 135 13.41 0.30 -26.01
CA VAL A 135 13.54 -1.15 -26.20
C VAL A 135 15.00 -1.46 -26.51
N ARG A 136 15.62 -2.33 -25.72
CA ARG A 136 17.01 -2.76 -25.96
C ARG A 136 17.01 -3.93 -26.94
N ASP A 137 18.10 -4.11 -27.68
CA ASP A 137 18.26 -5.25 -28.61
C ASP A 137 18.13 -6.62 -27.93
N SER A 138 18.43 -6.70 -26.63
CA SER A 138 18.28 -7.91 -25.82
C SER A 138 16.90 -8.09 -25.18
N ASP A 139 16.00 -7.12 -25.32
CA ASP A 139 14.66 -7.20 -24.73
C ASP A 139 13.79 -8.18 -25.55
N MET A 140 13.03 -9.03 -24.86
CA MET A 140 12.09 -9.93 -25.53
C MET A 140 10.87 -9.15 -26.04
N VAL A 141 10.40 -9.52 -27.22
CA VAL A 141 9.20 -8.96 -27.85
C VAL A 141 8.26 -10.09 -28.29
N LEU A 142 6.96 -9.83 -28.24
CA LEU A 142 5.97 -10.62 -28.97
C LEU A 142 5.87 -10.04 -30.38
N ALA A 143 6.30 -10.79 -31.39
CA ALA A 143 6.21 -10.37 -32.78
C ALA A 143 4.91 -10.89 -33.40
N VAL A 144 4.18 -10.00 -34.07
CA VAL A 144 2.97 -10.34 -34.84
C VAL A 144 3.16 -9.86 -36.26
N LYS A 145 2.92 -10.76 -37.22
CA LYS A 145 2.89 -10.42 -38.65
C LYS A 145 1.59 -10.88 -39.25
N ILE A 146 0.81 -9.93 -39.76
CA ILE A 146 -0.44 -10.19 -40.48
C ILE A 146 -0.38 -9.40 -41.79
N ASN A 147 -0.62 -10.08 -42.91
CA ASN A 147 -0.47 -9.50 -44.25
C ASN A 147 0.92 -8.86 -44.44
N ASN A 148 0.97 -7.61 -44.91
CA ASN A 148 2.19 -6.86 -45.16
C ASN A 148 2.67 -6.05 -43.93
N GLU A 149 2.05 -6.23 -42.77
CA GLU A 149 2.37 -5.49 -41.55
C GLU A 149 2.99 -6.43 -40.51
N ALA A 150 4.11 -5.98 -39.91
CA ALA A 150 4.80 -6.68 -38.83
C ALA A 150 5.05 -5.69 -37.69
N VAL A 151 4.62 -6.07 -36.50
CA VAL A 151 4.71 -5.25 -35.28
C VAL A 151 5.30 -6.08 -34.15
N ALA A 152 5.90 -5.40 -33.18
CA ALA A 152 6.52 -6.03 -32.03
C ALA A 152 6.01 -5.36 -30.75
N TYR A 153 5.56 -6.17 -29.79
CA TYR A 153 5.11 -5.74 -28.47
C TYR A 153 6.19 -6.10 -27.43
N PRO A 154 6.95 -5.14 -26.89
CA PRO A 154 7.97 -5.42 -25.87
C PRO A 154 7.34 -6.05 -24.63
N VAL A 155 7.82 -7.24 -24.24
CA VAL A 155 7.27 -7.99 -23.09
C VAL A 155 7.30 -7.14 -21.82
N ARG A 156 8.33 -6.32 -21.63
CA ARG A 156 8.41 -5.40 -20.48
C ARG A 156 7.28 -4.38 -20.45
N LEU A 157 6.82 -3.86 -21.58
CA LEU A 157 5.71 -2.91 -21.63
C LEU A 157 4.37 -3.63 -21.51
N MET A 158 4.23 -4.79 -22.17
CA MET A 158 3.10 -5.68 -21.97
C MET A 158 2.96 -6.06 -20.48
N ALA A 159 4.06 -6.16 -19.74
CA ALA A 159 4.02 -6.43 -18.31
C ALA A 159 3.41 -5.36 -17.43
N TYR A 160 3.33 -4.12 -17.91
CA TYR A 160 2.59 -3.07 -17.23
C TYR A 160 1.15 -2.96 -17.72
N HIS A 161 0.90 -3.16 -19.01
CA HIS A 161 -0.43 -2.92 -19.59
C HIS A 161 -1.31 -4.16 -19.72
N HIS A 162 -0.73 -5.35 -19.64
CA HIS A 162 -1.28 -6.71 -19.78
C HIS A 162 -2.02 -7.03 -21.08
N VAL A 163 -2.78 -6.08 -21.62
CA VAL A 163 -3.64 -6.26 -22.77
C VAL A 163 -3.49 -5.04 -23.68
N VAL A 164 -3.25 -5.28 -24.96
CA VAL A 164 -3.23 -4.24 -25.99
C VAL A 164 -4.20 -4.62 -27.10
N SER A 165 -5.27 -3.84 -27.23
CA SER A 165 -6.18 -3.91 -28.37
C SER A 165 -5.54 -3.19 -29.55
N ASP A 166 -5.50 -3.86 -30.70
CA ASP A 166 -4.77 -3.35 -31.85
C ASP A 166 -5.40 -3.79 -33.18
N THR A 167 -4.94 -3.24 -34.29
CA THR A 167 -5.30 -3.69 -35.64
C THR A 167 -4.05 -3.83 -36.48
N VAL A 168 -3.66 -5.06 -36.79
CA VAL A 168 -2.44 -5.37 -37.54
C VAL A 168 -2.82 -5.94 -38.90
N GLY A 169 -2.33 -5.34 -39.97
CA GLY A 169 -2.63 -5.74 -41.34
C GLY A 169 -4.13 -5.68 -41.65
N GLY A 170 -4.87 -4.77 -41.00
CA GLY A 170 -6.33 -4.65 -41.11
C GLY A 170 -7.13 -5.68 -40.30
N THR A 171 -6.47 -6.53 -39.50
CA THR A 171 -7.13 -7.53 -38.64
C THR A 171 -7.11 -7.06 -37.18
N PRO A 172 -8.28 -6.90 -36.52
CA PRO A 172 -8.33 -6.59 -35.09
C PRO A 172 -7.73 -7.73 -34.27
N ILE A 173 -6.85 -7.39 -33.33
CA ILE A 173 -6.23 -8.35 -32.41
C ILE A 173 -6.24 -7.81 -30.98
N CYS A 174 -6.03 -8.73 -30.04
CA CYS A 174 -5.83 -8.44 -28.62
C CYS A 174 -4.54 -9.15 -28.18
N ALA A 175 -3.45 -8.40 -28.08
CA ALA A 175 -2.16 -8.94 -27.66
C ALA A 175 -2.11 -9.05 -26.13
N THR A 176 -1.61 -10.18 -25.62
CA THR A 176 -1.43 -10.50 -24.19
C THR A 176 -0.22 -11.42 -24.00
N TYR A 177 0.32 -11.50 -22.79
CA TYR A 177 1.55 -12.26 -22.47
C TYR A 177 1.45 -12.98 -21.12
#